data_AF-A0A239FAH1-F1
#
_entry.id   AF-A0A239FAH1-F1
#
_cell.length_a   1.000
_cell.length_b   1.000
_cell.length_c   1.000
_cell.angle_alpha   90.00
_cell.angle_beta   90.00
_cell.angle_gamma   90.00
#
_symmetry.space_group_name_H-M   'P 1'
#
loop_
_entity.id
_entity.type
_entity.pdbx_description
1 polymer ?
#
loop_
_entity_poly.entity_id
_entity_poly.type
_entity_poly.pdbx_seq_one_letter_code
_entity_poly.pdbx_strand_id
1 'polypeptide(L)'
;MRNAIITLLEIATLIGALLGGFLIFTALSPANTAIQTAASAAVGIGFVAVPYALAATFHRAMMRSKLTERVQRDDPEKGAVMEYVRAKLRGEA
;
A
#
# COMPACT_ATOMS: atom_id res chain seq x y z
N MET A 1 -16.35 -6.07 1.65
CA MET A 1 -15.53 -5.11 2.43
C MET A 1 -14.09 -4.97 1.91
N ARG A 2 -13.36 -6.07 1.63
CA ARG A 2 -11.94 -6.05 1.23
C ARG A 2 -11.60 -5.33 -0.10
N ASN A 3 -12.47 -5.40 -1.11
CA ASN A 3 -12.26 -4.66 -2.36
C ASN A 3 -12.47 -3.15 -2.18
N ALA A 4 -13.37 -2.74 -1.28
CA ALA A 4 -13.67 -1.32 -1.06
C ALA A 4 -12.45 -0.56 -0.52
N ILE A 5 -11.62 -1.19 0.34
CA ILE A 5 -10.43 -0.54 0.91
C ILE A 5 -9.37 -0.26 -0.15
N ILE A 6 -9.14 -1.19 -1.09
CA ILE A 6 -8.18 -0.98 -2.19
C ILE A 6 -8.69 0.13 -3.11
N THR A 7 -9.96 0.08 -3.51
CA THR A 7 -10.56 1.10 -4.36
C THR A 7 -10.52 2.48 -3.69
N LEU A 8 -10.72 2.55 -2.36
CA LEU A 8 -10.63 3.80 -1.62
C LEU A 8 -9.20 4.34 -1.56
N LEU A 9 -8.19 3.48 -1.44
CA LEU A 9 -6.78 3.85 -1.52
C LEU A 9 -6.37 4.34 -2.91
N GLU A 10 -6.86 3.69 -3.98
CA GLU A 10 -6.63 4.12 -5.35
C GLU A 10 -7.25 5.49 -5.63
N ILE A 11 -8.51 5.69 -5.22
CA ILE A 11 -9.19 6.99 -5.32
C ILE A 11 -8.46 8.05 -4.49
N ALA A 12 -8.03 7.73 -3.27
CA ALA A 12 -7.25 8.64 -2.43
C ALA A 12 -5.90 9.01 -3.08
N THR A 13 -5.25 8.06 -3.75
CA THR A 13 -4.01 8.31 -4.51
C THR A 13 -4.27 9.24 -5.69
N LEU A 14 -5.37 9.01 -6.43
CA LEU A 14 -5.76 9.84 -7.57
C LEU A 14 -6.10 11.28 -7.15
N ILE A 15 -6.87 11.44 -6.07
CA ILE A 15 -7.20 12.74 -5.49
C ILE A 15 -5.94 13.42 -4.93
N GLY A 16 -5.08 12.67 -4.25
CA GLY A 16 -3.78 13.16 -3.75
C GLY A 16 -2.88 13.66 -4.88
N ALA A 17 -2.87 13.00 -6.03
CA ALA A 17 -2.13 13.43 -7.21
C ALA A 17 -2.69 14.72 -7.83
N LEU A 18 -4.02 14.84 -7.91
CA LEU A 18 -4.67 16.05 -8.39
C LEU A 18 -4.40 17.25 -7.46
N LEU A 19 -4.55 17.06 -6.15
CA LEU A 19 -4.30 18.10 -5.15
C LEU A 19 -2.81 18.46 -5.03
N GLY A 20 -1.93 17.45 -5.03
CA GLY A 20 -0.49 17.65 -4.98
C GLY A 20 0.06 18.34 -6.23
N GLY A 21 -0.43 17.96 -7.42
CA GLY A 21 -0.12 18.64 -8.68
C GLY A 21 -0.59 20.09 -8.68
N PHE A 22 -1.80 20.36 -8.19
CA PHE A 22 -2.32 21.72 -8.05
C PHE A 22 -1.51 22.58 -7.07
N LEU A 23 -1.10 22.01 -5.93
CA LEU A 23 -0.23 22.68 -4.96
C LEU A 23 1.13 23.02 -5.55
N ILE A 24 1.76 22.11 -6.29
CA ILE A 24 3.02 22.38 -6.99
C ILE A 24 2.85 23.48 -8.05
N PHE A 25 1.71 23.51 -8.74
CA PHE A 25 1.43 24.53 -9.74
C PHE A 25 1.26 25.93 -9.12
N THR A 26 0.58 26.02 -7.98
CA THR A 26 0.45 27.30 -7.24
C THR A 26 1.77 27.70 -6.58
N ALA A 27 2.61 26.73 -6.20
CA ALA A 27 3.95 26.93 -5.65
C ALA A 27 4.93 27.60 -6.62
N LEU A 28 4.76 27.35 -7.93
CA LEU A 28 5.58 27.91 -9.02
C LEU A 28 5.23 29.37 -9.33
N SER A 29 4.18 29.93 -8.70
CA SER A 29 3.87 31.34 -8.85
C SER A 29 5.03 32.20 -8.35
N PRO A 30 5.48 33.22 -9.12
CA PRO A 30 6.58 34.11 -8.72
C PRO A 30 6.29 34.93 -7.45
N ALA A 31 5.06 34.89 -6.93
CA ALA A 31 4.68 35.50 -5.66
C ALA A 31 5.18 34.72 -4.42
N ASN A 32 5.67 33.48 -4.58
CA ASN A 32 6.08 32.63 -3.45
C ASN A 32 7.58 32.68 -3.18
N THR A 33 7.94 32.64 -1.91
CA THR A 33 9.34 32.50 -1.47
C THR A 33 9.86 31.08 -1.72
N ALA A 34 11.16 30.90 -1.90
CA ALA A 34 11.78 29.58 -2.13
C ALA A 34 11.39 28.53 -1.06
N ILE A 35 11.21 28.96 0.19
CA ILE A 35 10.78 28.11 1.30
C ILE A 35 9.34 27.64 1.11
N GLN A 36 8.43 28.53 0.69
CA GLN A 36 7.03 28.19 0.43
C GLN A 36 6.90 27.23 -0.75
N THR A 37 7.71 27.41 -1.80
CA THR A 37 7.73 26.51 -2.95
C THR A 37 8.25 25.12 -2.57
N ALA A 38 9.30 25.03 -1.76
CA ALA A 38 9.81 23.75 -1.27
C ALA A 38 8.82 23.02 -0.35
N ALA A 39 8.18 23.74 0.57
CA ALA A 39 7.22 23.15 1.51
C ALA A 39 5.96 22.61 0.80
N SER A 40 5.40 23.38 -0.14
CA SER A 40 4.23 22.97 -0.93
C SER A 40 4.53 21.78 -1.86
N ALA A 41 5.74 21.73 -2.45
CA ALA A 41 6.18 20.58 -3.22
C ALA A 41 6.33 19.32 -2.36
N ALA A 42 6.92 19.43 -1.17
CA ALA A 42 7.06 18.31 -0.24
C ALA A 42 5.70 17.77 0.22
N VAL A 43 4.76 18.66 0.54
CA VAL A 43 3.38 18.29 0.89
C VAL A 43 2.70 17.61 -0.29
N GLY A 44 2.79 18.16 -1.50
CA GLY A 44 2.20 17.58 -2.71
C GLY A 44 2.74 16.18 -3.01
N ILE A 45 4.05 15.97 -2.88
CA ILE A 45 4.67 14.64 -3.04
C ILE A 45 4.19 13.70 -1.94
N GLY A 46 4.08 14.16 -0.69
CA GLY A 46 3.59 13.37 0.44
C GLY A 46 2.16 12.85 0.23
N PHE A 47 1.26 13.68 -0.29
CA PHE A 47 -0.12 13.30 -0.60
C PHE A 47 -0.23 12.21 -1.67
N VAL A 48 0.77 12.06 -2.54
CA VAL A 48 0.82 11.00 -3.56
C VAL A 48 1.52 9.76 -3.02
N ALA A 49 2.68 9.95 -2.39
CA ALA A 49 3.55 8.85 -1.97
C ALA A 49 2.94 8.00 -0.85
N VAL A 50 2.26 8.62 0.12
CA VAL A 50 1.67 7.92 1.28
C VAL A 50 0.58 6.92 0.87
N PRO A 51 -0.47 7.30 0.14
CA PRO A 51 -1.51 6.36 -0.25
C PRO A 51 -0.99 5.31 -1.25
N TYR A 52 -0.03 5.65 -2.12
CA TYR A 52 0.62 4.67 -3.00
C TYR A 52 1.41 3.61 -2.22
N ALA A 53 2.21 4.03 -1.24
CA ALA A 53 2.99 3.11 -0.39
C ALA A 53 2.08 2.20 0.44
N LEU A 54 0.97 2.73 0.96
CA LEU A 54 -0.06 1.94 1.63
C LEU A 54 -0.69 0.93 0.65
N ALA A 55 -1.11 1.35 -0.54
CA ALA A 55 -1.66 0.44 -1.54
C ALA A 55 -0.69 -0.70 -1.89
N ALA A 56 0.60 -0.41 -2.07
CA ALA A 56 1.63 -1.41 -2.38
C ALA A 56 1.84 -2.43 -1.24
N THR A 57 1.85 -1.99 0.02
CA THR A 57 1.99 -2.88 1.17
C THR A 57 0.75 -3.77 1.35
N PHE A 58 -0.45 -3.22 1.19
CA PHE A 58 -1.69 -3.99 1.20
C PHE A 58 -1.75 -5.00 0.05
N HIS A 59 -1.32 -4.63 -1.15
CA HIS A 59 -1.30 -5.54 -2.30
C HIS A 59 -0.34 -6.73 -2.07
N ARG A 60 0.85 -6.48 -1.52
CA ARG A 60 1.81 -7.54 -1.15
C ARG A 60 1.27 -8.45 -0.05
N ALA A 61 0.64 -7.89 0.98
CA ALA A 61 0.00 -8.69 2.03
C ALA A 61 -1.13 -9.57 1.46
N MET A 62 -1.91 -9.05 0.50
CA MET A 62 -2.97 -9.81 -0.17
C MET A 62 -2.45 -10.93 -1.08
N MET A 63 -1.36 -10.72 -1.81
CA MET A 63 -0.78 -11.76 -2.66
C MET A 63 -0.23 -12.92 -1.83
N ARG A 64 0.37 -12.61 -0.68
CA ARG A 64 0.89 -13.64 0.25
C ARG A 64 -0.23 -14.47 0.87
N SER A 65 -1.36 -13.85 1.22
CA SER A 65 -2.53 -14.56 1.75
C SER A 65 -3.14 -15.49 0.69
N LYS A 66 -3.32 -15.00 -0.55
CA LYS A 66 -3.88 -15.80 -1.65
C LYS A 66 -2.97 -16.96 -2.07
N LEU A 67 -1.65 -16.78 -2.04
CA LEU A 67 -0.71 -17.88 -2.33
C LEU A 67 -0.83 -18.99 -1.30
N THR A 68 -0.96 -18.63 -0.01
CA THR A 68 -1.08 -19.61 1.08
C THR A 68 -2.37 -20.42 0.94
N GLU A 69 -3.47 -19.72 0.64
CA GLU A 69 -4.79 -20.32 0.43
C GLU A 69 -4.83 -21.22 -0.82
N ARG A 70 -4.14 -20.83 -1.91
CA ARG A 70 -4.03 -21.66 -3.12
C ARG A 70 -3.16 -22.90 -2.93
N VAL A 71 -2.01 -22.78 -2.27
CA VAL A 71 -1.16 -23.93 -1.94
C VAL A 71 -1.94 -24.96 -1.10
N GLN A 72 -2.78 -24.48 -0.17
CA GLN A 72 -3.61 -25.35 0.67
C GLN A 72 -4.76 -26.03 -0.12
N ARG A 73 -5.25 -25.38 -1.18
CA ARG A 73 -6.37 -25.88 -1.99
C ARG A 73 -5.91 -26.83 -3.11
N ASP A 74 -4.77 -26.57 -3.73
CA ASP A 74 -4.26 -27.35 -4.86
C ASP A 74 -3.44 -28.57 -4.40
N ASP A 75 -2.95 -28.59 -3.17
CA ASP A 75 -2.11 -29.68 -2.65
C ASP A 75 -2.29 -29.85 -1.13
N PRO A 76 -3.40 -30.48 -0.68
CA PRO A 76 -3.76 -30.55 0.74
C PRO A 76 -2.72 -31.27 1.62
N GLU A 77 -1.93 -32.19 1.03
CA GLU A 77 -0.80 -32.84 1.72
C GLU A 77 0.28 -31.82 2.11
N LYS A 78 0.61 -30.87 1.24
CA LYS A 78 1.58 -29.81 1.57
C LYS A 78 1.05 -28.86 2.63
N GLY A 79 -0.26 -28.61 2.66
CA GLY A 79 -0.92 -27.87 3.72
C GLY A 79 -0.73 -28.52 5.10
N ALA A 80 -0.98 -29.83 5.18
CA ALA A 80 -0.80 -30.62 6.40
C ALA A 80 0.68 -30.69 6.86
N VAL A 81 1.62 -30.82 5.92
CA VAL A 81 3.07 -30.81 6.24
C VAL A 81 3.51 -29.46 6.79
N MET A 82 3.03 -28.35 6.22
CA MET A 82 3.36 -27.01 6.72
C MET A 82 2.75 -26.73 8.10
N GLU A 83 1.57 -27.29 8.38
CA GLU A 83 0.93 -27.21 9.69
C GLU A 83 1.69 -28.05 10.73
N TYR A 84 2.09 -29.28 10.38
CA TYR A 84 2.94 -30.12 11.21
C TYR A 84 4.30 -29.47 11.51
N VAL A 85 4.98 -28.91 10.50
CA VAL A 85 6.24 -28.18 10.68
C VAL A 85 6.05 -26.95 11.57
N ARG A 86 4.93 -26.23 11.41
CA ARG A 86 4.60 -25.07 12.25
C ARG A 86 4.33 -25.46 13.71
N ALA A 87 3.61 -26.56 13.95
CA ALA A 87 3.36 -27.09 15.29
C ALA A 87 4.65 -27.57 15.97
N LYS A 88 5.52 -28.24 15.21
CA LYS A 88 6.83 -28.70 15.69
C LYS A 88 7.78 -27.54 16.03
N LEU A 89 7.75 -26.45 15.25
CA LEU A 89 8.50 -25.23 15.56
C LEU A 89 7.95 -24.45 16.78
N ARG A 90 6.68 -24.67 17.15
CA ARG A 90 6.09 -24.13 18.38
C ARG A 90 6.31 -25.01 19.62
N GLY A 91 6.88 -26.20 19.45
CA GLY A 91 7.10 -27.15 20.56
C GLY A 91 5.82 -27.80 21.06
N GLU A 92 4.76 -27.84 20.24
CA GLU A 92 3.44 -28.40 20.59
C GLU A 92 3.27 -29.87 20.13
N ALA A 93 4.34 -30.52 19.65
CA ALA A 93 4.32 -31.87 19.06
C ALA A 93 5.35 -32.82 19.70
#